data_AF-A0A0R3QGM5-F1
#
_entry.id   AF-A0A0R3QGM5-F1
#
_cell.length_a   1.000
_cell.length_b   1.000
_cell.length_c   1.000
_cell.angle_alpha   90.00
_cell.angle_beta   90.00
_cell.angle_gamma   90.00
#
_symmetry.space_group_name_H-M   'P 1'
#
loop_
_entity.id
_entity.type
_entity.pdbx_description
1 polymer ?
#
loop_
_entity_poly.entity_id
_entity_poly.type
_entity_poly.pdbx_seq_one_letter_code
_entity_poly.pdbx_strand_id
1 'polypeptide(L)' 'MDYTVALYLRQFWRDNRLAFKSANEQELTIGIDLIKSIWVPDTFFPNEKKSFFHEATTHNSFLRIDNHGNVFRSIR' A
#
# COMPACT_ATOMS: atom_id res chain seq x y z
N MET A 1 -17.10 4.64 25.21
CA MET A 1 -15.74 5.21 25.41
C MET A 1 -15.05 5.18 24.07
N ASP A 2 -14.45 6.30 23.66
CA ASP A 2 -13.81 6.47 22.35
C ASP A 2 -12.34 6.82 22.54
N TYR A 3 -11.49 6.46 21.57
CA TYR A 3 -10.06 6.74 21.57
C TYR A 3 -9.58 7.10 20.16
N THR A 4 -8.46 7.82 20.07
CA THR A 4 -7.82 8.19 18.81
C THR A 4 -6.50 7.45 18.68
N VAL A 5 -6.24 6.85 17.52
CA VAL A 5 -4.98 6.18 17.20
C VAL A 5 -4.40 6.76 15.92
N ALA A 6 -3.10 7.04 15.95
CA ALA A 6 -2.30 7.23 14.75
C ALA A 6 -1.48 5.96 14.52
N LEU A 7 -1.59 5.35 13.34
CA LEU A 7 -0.90 4.11 13.01
C LEU A 7 -0.31 4.17 11.60
N TYR A 8 0.70 3.35 11.36
CA TYR A 8 1.16 3.05 10.01
C TYR A 8 0.59 1.69 9.63
N LEU A 9 -0.31 1.64 8.64
CA LEU A 9 -0.89 0.40 8.15
C LEU A 9 0.03 -0.20 7.08
N ARG A 10 0.63 -1.34 7.39
CA ARG A 10 1.47 -2.11 6.46
C ARG A 10 0.74 -3.36 6.00
N GLN A 11 0.65 -3.54 4.70
CA GLN A 11 -0.03 -4.65 4.06
C GLN A 11 0.97 -5.41 3.18
N PHE A 12 0.88 -6.73 3.20
CA PHE A 12 1.67 -7.63 2.38
C PHE A 12 0.74 -8.60 1.69
N TRP A 13 0.86 -8.72 0.37
CA TRP A 13 0.16 -9.74 -0.41
C TRP A 13 1.02 -10.16 -1.59
N ARG A 14 0.64 -11.26 -2.24
CA ARG A 14 1.30 -11.73 -3.46
C ARG A 14 0.34 -11.64 -4.63
N ASP A 15 0.75 -10.96 -5.68
CA ASP A 15 0.04 -10.87 -6.95
C ASP A 15 0.96 -11.31 -8.09
N ASN A 16 0.73 -12.53 -8.59
CA ASN A 16 1.53 -13.12 -9.66
C ASN A 16 1.44 -12.33 -10.99
N ARG A 17 0.42 -11.48 -11.18
CA ARG A 17 0.28 -10.64 -12.38
C ARG A 17 1.30 -9.50 -12.41
N LEU A 18 1.86 -9.15 -11.26
CA LEU A 18 2.85 -8.08 -11.10
C LEU A 18 4.29 -8.61 -11.11
N ALA A 19 4.49 -9.93 -11.26
CA ALA A 19 5.83 -10.51 -11.38
C ALA A 19 6.49 -10.07 -12.69
N PHE A 20 7.77 -9.71 -12.63
CA PHE A 20 8.54 -9.24 -13.77
C PHE A 20 9.93 -9.87 -13.81
N LYS A 21 10.46 -10.08 -15.01
CA LYS A 21 11.85 -10.52 -15.20
C LYS A 21 12.73 -9.30 -15.40
N SER A 22 13.62 -9.03 -14.45
CA SER A 22 14.65 -8.01 -14.57
C SER A 22 16.01 -8.62 -14.25
N ALA A 23 17.04 -8.22 -15.00
CA ALA A 23 18.40 -8.72 -14.81
C ALA A 23 19.09 -8.07 -13.59
N ASN A 24 18.72 -6.82 -13.26
CA ASN A 24 19.42 -6.00 -12.27
C ASN A 24 18.53 -5.52 -11.12
N GLU A 25 17.22 -5.40 -11.32
CA GLU A 25 16.30 -4.86 -10.32
C GLU A 25 15.43 -5.97 -9.72
N GLN A 26 15.59 -6.21 -8.42
CA GLN A 26 14.78 -7.18 -7.70
C GLN A 26 13.48 -6.58 -7.16
N GLU A 27 13.41 -5.26 -7.02
CA GLU A 27 12.28 -4.55 -6.43
C GLU A 27 12.02 -3.23 -7.16
N LEU A 28 10.76 -2.94 -7.44
CA LEU A 28 10.28 -1.69 -8.01
C LEU A 28 9.51 -0.90 -6.96
N THR A 29 9.87 0.38 -6.78
CA THR A 29 9.07 1.31 -5.97
C THR A 29 8.13 2.06 -6.89
N ILE A 30 6.83 1.87 -6.69
CA ILE A 30 5.78 2.40 -7.54
C ILE A 30 5.28 3.73 -6.96
N GLY A 31 5.28 4.75 -7.82
CA GLY A 31 4.74 6.07 -7.51
C GLY A 31 3.21 6.03 -7.36
N ILE A 32 2.68 7.03 -6.67
CA ILE A 32 1.27 7.12 -6.28
C ILE A 32 0.28 7.02 -7.44
N ASP A 33 0.66 7.52 -8.62
CA ASP A 33 -0.21 7.56 -9.80
C ASP A 33 -0.52 6.15 -10.32
N LEU A 34 0.45 5.23 -10.22
CA LEU A 34 0.28 3.83 -10.62
C LEU A 34 -0.41 2.99 -9.54
N ILE A 35 -0.44 3.43 -8.27
CA ILE A 35 -1.15 2.68 -7.22
C ILE A 35 -2.64 2.54 -7.58
N LYS A 36 -3.22 3.54 -8.26
CA LYS A 36 -4.63 3.52 -8.69
C LYS A 36 -4.95 2.45 -9.74
N SER A 37 -3.96 1.96 -10.48
CA SER A 37 -4.15 0.91 -11.49
C SER A 37 -3.88 -0.50 -10.95
N ILE A 38 -3.34 -0.62 -9.74
CA ILE A 38 -3.02 -1.89 -9.11
C ILE A 38 -4.16 -2.28 -8.17
N TRP A 39 -4.56 -3.55 -8.25
CA TRP A 39 -5.51 -4.10 -7.29
C TRP A 39 -4.92 -4.06 -5.88
N VAL A 40 -5.70 -3.53 -4.93
CA VAL A 40 -5.37 -3.49 -3.51
C VAL A 40 -6.50 -4.15 -2.71
N PRO A 41 -6.20 -4.75 -1.55
CA PRO A 41 -7.25 -5.31 -0.69
C PRO A 41 -8.08 -4.20 -0.03
N ASP A 42 -9.40 -4.37 -0.06
CA ASP A 42 -10.38 -3.45 0.56
C ASP A 42 -10.39 -3.60 2.09
N THR A 43 -9.35 -3.09 2.75
CA THR A 43 -9.21 -3.14 4.22
C THR A 43 -9.91 -1.96 4.88
N PHE A 44 -10.80 -2.24 5.82
CA PHE A 44 -11.56 -1.26 6.61
C PHE A 44 -11.55 -1.63 8.10
N PHE A 45 -11.82 -0.67 9.00
CA PHE A 45 -11.93 -0.94 10.44
C PHE A 45 -13.42 -0.92 10.85
N PRO A 46 -14.04 -2.06 11.17
CA PRO A 46 -15.48 -2.13 11.43
C PRO A 46 -16.00 -1.20 12.55
N ASN A 47 -15.13 -0.82 13.48
CA ASN A 47 -15.46 0.03 14.63
C ASN A 47 -14.99 1.48 14.47
N GLU A 48 -14.55 1.88 13.27
CA GLU A 48 -14.19 3.25 13.00
C GLU A 48 -15.43 4.16 13.10
N LYS A 49 -15.35 5.21 13.92
CA LYS A 49 -16.37 6.27 13.95
C LYS A 49 -16.05 7.39 12.97
N LYS A 50 -14.76 7.73 12.85
CA LYS A 50 -14.18 8.66 11.88
C LYS A 50 -12.75 8.22 11.60
N SER A 51 -12.38 8.17 10.32
CA SER A 51 -11.01 7.90 9.87
C SER A 51 -10.59 9.02 8.92
N PHE A 52 -9.33 9.43 9.02
CA PHE A 52 -8.72 10.42 8.14
C PHE A 52 -7.43 9.82 7.62
N PHE A 53 -7.33 9.63 6.30
CA PHE A 53 -6.04 9.40 5.68
C PHE A 53 -5.27 10.72 5.68
N HIS A 54 -3.97 10.68 5.97
CA HIS A 54 -3.16 11.90 5.96
C HIS A 54 -2.98 12.43 4.53
N GLU A 55 -3.91 13.28 4.06
CA GLU A 55 -3.87 14.00 2.77
C GLU A 55 -3.02 15.29 2.84
N ALA A 56 -1.96 15.33 3.64
CA ALA A 56 -1.09 16.50 3.70
C ALA A 56 -0.19 16.55 2.45
N THR A 57 -0.63 17.26 1.41
CA THR A 57 0.12 17.66 0.18
C THR A 57 0.66 16.55 -0.73
N THR A 58 0.74 15.30 -0.28
CA THR A 58 1.04 14.09 -1.08
C THR A 58 0.45 12.91 -0.31
N HIS A 59 -0.28 11.96 -0.93
CA HIS A 59 -0.68 10.80 -0.10
C HIS A 59 0.59 10.06 0.30
N ASN A 60 0.79 9.87 1.61
CA ASN A 60 1.95 9.16 2.16
C ASN A 60 1.75 7.65 2.04
N SER A 61 1.51 7.18 0.82
CA SER A 61 1.42 5.78 0.47
C SER A 61 2.43 5.44 -0.60
N PHE A 62 3.27 4.45 -0.33
CA PHE A 62 4.14 3.86 -1.34
C PHE A 62 3.84 2.37 -1.47
N LEU A 63 4.10 1.85 -2.65
CA LEU A 63 3.92 0.44 -2.99
C LEU A 63 5.23 -0.07 -3.58
N ARG A 64 5.71 -1.19 -3.07
CA ARG A 64 6.91 -1.86 -3.55
C ARG A 64 6.55 -3.26 -4.04
N ILE A 65 7.05 -3.62 -5.22
CA ILE A 65 6.77 -4.92 -5.85
C ILE A 65 8.11 -5.60 -6.10
N ASP A 66 8.26 -6.83 -5.65
CA ASP A 66 9.42 -7.64 -6.02
C ASP A 66 9.23 -8.38 -7.36
N ASN A 67 10.31 -8.89 -7.91
CA ASN A 67 10.31 -9.65 -9.17
C ASN A 67 9.49 -10.97 -9.10
N HIS A 68 9.15 -11.45 -7.90
CA HIS A 68 8.32 -12.63 -7.66
C HIS A 68 6.82 -12.29 -7.53
N GLY A 69 6.46 -11.01 -7.60
CA GLY A 69 5.09 -10.51 -7.47
C GLY A 69 4.64 -10.31 -6.02
N ASN A 70 5.55 -10.30 -5.05
CA ASN A 70 5.21 -9.89 -3.68
C ASN A 70 5.08 -8.37 -3.63
N VAL A 71 3.98 -7.92 -3.02
CA VAL A 71 3.62 -6.52 -2.92
C VAL A 71 3.63 -6.10 -1.46
N PHE A 72 4.35 -5.01 -1.20
CA PHE A 72 4.38 -4.31 0.06
C PHE A 72 3.74 -2.94 -0.09
N ARG A 73 2.78 -2.62 0.77
CA ARG A 73 2.16 -1.30 0.82
C ARG A 73 2.22 -0.76 2.24
N SER A 74 2.59 0.51 2.36
CA SER A 74 2.56 1.23 3.63
C SER A 74 1.72 2.49 3.48
N ILE A 75 0.79 2.69 4.41
CA ILE A 75 -0.07 3.87 4.49
C ILE A 75 0.13 4.50 5.86
N ARG A 76 0.09 5.83 5.91
CA ARG A 76 -0.01 6.59 7.16
C ARG A 76 -1.38 7.23 7.27
#